data_AF-K6WW38-F1
#
_entry.id   AF-K6WW38-F1
#
_cell.length_a   1.000
_cell.length_b   1.000
_cell.length_c   1.000
_cell.angle_alpha   90.00
_cell.angle_beta   90.00
_cell.angle_gamma   90.00
#
_symmetry.space_group_name_H-M   'P 1'
#
loop_
_entity.id
_entity.type
_entity.pdbx_description
1 polymer ?
#
loop_
_entity_poly.entity_id
_entity_poly.type
_entity_poly.pdbx_seq_one_letter_code
_entity_poly.pdbx_strand_id
1 'polypeptide(L)'
;MLGDDRPRFDDALEVATDGAGAGTLRRLAYPVYVTILVALTYGFTFTRFVFVASNPEWVAAHLMTGAAAGVLAVLVALAAGFVWRASRQRGAVVPPVAWTDQVLGSSIDRAVAVRPWWHLTLAGTTTGGGLLGVMLGGSLWASQVTGPLALPVAGVVGGLIGALLAHTALWGQVGRAVPIRTAAALRLLRVEELRTQAATGDHFIGALLAGDVRAGQLEVAPPIRRRRSWRLRPGRPVAGI
;
A
#
# COMPACT_ATOMS: atom_id res chain seq x y z
N MET A 1 -47.66 14.28 4.67
CA MET A 1 -47.30 13.58 3.40
C MET A 1 -45.89 13.00 3.53
N LEU A 2 -45.70 12.03 4.43
CA LEU A 2 -44.40 11.41 4.79
C LEU A 2 -44.57 9.89 4.86
N GLY A 3 -45.18 9.32 3.84
CA GLY A 3 -45.61 7.93 3.86
C GLY A 3 -45.61 7.33 2.47
N ASP A 4 -44.44 7.32 1.80
CA ASP A 4 -44.13 6.29 0.78
C ASP A 4 -42.65 6.25 0.32
N ASP A 5 -41.71 6.82 1.09
CA ASP A 5 -40.29 6.85 0.66
C ASP A 5 -39.49 5.60 1.08
N ARG A 6 -40.03 4.77 1.98
CA ARG A 6 -39.38 3.52 2.42
C ARG A 6 -39.04 2.57 1.26
N PRO A 7 -39.96 2.24 0.34
CA PRO A 7 -39.63 1.32 -0.75
C PRO A 7 -38.55 1.90 -1.68
N ARG A 8 -38.51 3.22 -1.91
CA ARG A 8 -37.43 3.86 -2.68
C ARG A 8 -36.08 3.84 -1.96
N PHE A 9 -36.08 3.96 -0.64
CA PHE A 9 -34.87 3.84 0.17
C PHE A 9 -34.34 2.41 0.20
N ASP A 10 -35.21 1.41 0.30
CA ASP A 10 -34.83 0.00 0.28
C ASP A 10 -34.29 -0.41 -1.11
N ASP A 11 -34.92 0.05 -2.19
CA ASP A 11 -34.48 -0.19 -3.58
C ASP A 11 -33.14 0.52 -3.90
N ALA A 12 -32.95 1.74 -3.38
CA ALA A 12 -31.68 2.45 -3.48
C ALA A 12 -30.57 1.80 -2.63
N LEU A 13 -30.91 1.24 -1.46
CA LEU A 13 -29.99 0.47 -0.63
C LEU A 13 -29.60 -0.83 -1.32
N GLU A 14 -30.57 -1.56 -1.90
CA GLU A 14 -30.36 -2.80 -2.63
C GLU A 14 -29.43 -2.57 -3.83
N VAL A 15 -29.70 -1.55 -4.67
CA VAL A 15 -28.84 -1.18 -5.80
C VAL A 15 -27.44 -0.73 -5.35
N ALA A 16 -27.33 0.01 -4.24
CA ALA A 16 -26.05 0.43 -3.70
C ALA A 16 -25.25 -0.75 -3.12
N THR A 17 -25.90 -1.73 -2.49
CA THR A 17 -25.25 -2.91 -1.90
C THR A 17 -24.89 -3.97 -2.93
N ASP A 18 -25.76 -4.25 -3.91
CA ASP A 18 -25.52 -5.27 -4.94
C ASP A 18 -24.63 -4.76 -6.08
N GLY A 19 -24.71 -3.47 -6.43
CA GLY A 19 -23.96 -2.89 -7.54
C GLY A 19 -22.51 -2.49 -7.22
N ALA A 20 -22.24 -1.98 -6.02
CA ALA A 20 -20.96 -1.35 -5.70
C ALA A 20 -19.91 -2.31 -5.10
N GLY A 21 -20.34 -3.29 -4.31
CA GLY A 21 -19.44 -4.19 -3.56
C GLY A 21 -18.91 -5.37 -4.38
N ALA A 22 -19.82 -6.18 -4.93
CA ALA A 22 -19.46 -7.40 -5.66
C ALA A 22 -18.78 -7.12 -7.01
N GLY A 23 -19.24 -6.08 -7.73
CA GLY A 23 -18.66 -5.68 -9.02
C GLY A 23 -17.23 -5.17 -8.88
N THR A 24 -16.95 -4.34 -7.88
CA THR A 24 -15.61 -3.79 -7.64
C THR A 24 -14.63 -4.86 -7.18
N LEU A 25 -15.04 -5.75 -6.27
CA LEU A 25 -14.20 -6.86 -5.82
C LEU A 25 -13.87 -7.80 -6.99
N ARG A 26 -14.86 -8.11 -7.85
CA ARG A 26 -14.67 -8.98 -9.02
C ARG A 26 -13.80 -8.32 -10.10
N ARG A 27 -13.93 -7.00 -10.29
CA ARG A 27 -13.08 -6.20 -11.20
C ARG A 27 -11.63 -6.12 -10.73
N LEU A 28 -11.39 -6.09 -9.41
CA LEU A 28 -10.04 -6.12 -8.84
C LEU A 28 -9.49 -7.54 -8.69
N ALA A 29 -10.35 -8.54 -8.52
CA ALA A 29 -9.93 -9.93 -8.33
C ALA A 29 -9.12 -10.45 -9.52
N TYR A 30 -9.54 -10.14 -10.75
CA TYR A 30 -8.80 -10.57 -11.95
C TYR A 30 -7.38 -9.98 -12.05
N PRO A 31 -7.15 -8.66 -12.01
CA PRO A 31 -5.79 -8.11 -12.07
C PRO A 31 -4.95 -8.52 -10.85
N VAL A 32 -5.54 -8.64 -9.66
CA VAL A 32 -4.84 -9.16 -8.47
C VAL A 32 -4.42 -10.61 -8.70
N TYR A 33 -5.33 -11.45 -9.20
CA TYR A 33 -5.05 -12.84 -9.55
C TYR A 33 -3.93 -12.95 -10.60
N VAL A 34 -4.01 -12.18 -11.70
CA VAL A 34 -2.98 -12.17 -12.74
C VAL A 34 -1.64 -11.72 -12.18
N THR A 35 -1.62 -10.68 -11.34
CA THR A 35 -0.40 -10.18 -10.70
C THR A 35 0.23 -11.24 -9.81
N ILE A 36 -0.58 -11.91 -8.97
CA ILE A 36 -0.13 -13.01 -8.12
C ILE A 36 0.40 -14.15 -8.97
N LEU A 37 -0.28 -14.52 -10.05
CA LEU A 37 0.13 -15.59 -10.94
C LEU A 37 1.46 -15.27 -11.62
N VAL A 38 1.61 -14.07 -12.20
CA VAL A 38 2.87 -13.62 -12.81
C VAL A 38 3.99 -13.57 -11.76
N ALA A 39 3.73 -13.00 -10.58
CA ALA A 39 4.71 -12.94 -9.50
C ALA A 39 5.15 -14.34 -9.05
N LEU A 40 4.21 -15.28 -8.90
CA LEU A 40 4.54 -16.66 -8.54
C LEU A 40 5.28 -17.37 -9.66
N THR A 41 4.80 -17.32 -10.90
CA THR A 41 5.44 -18.03 -12.02
C THR A 41 6.85 -17.53 -12.30
N TYR A 42 7.04 -16.21 -12.42
CA TYR A 42 8.35 -15.64 -12.74
C TYR A 42 9.22 -15.43 -11.51
N GLY A 43 8.64 -14.94 -10.42
CA GLY A 43 9.37 -14.68 -9.18
C GLY A 43 9.87 -15.97 -8.55
N PHE A 44 9.07 -17.04 -8.50
CA PHE A 44 9.56 -18.33 -8.00
C PHE A 44 10.70 -18.87 -8.85
N THR A 45 10.56 -18.84 -10.17
CA THR A 45 11.57 -19.36 -11.10
C THR A 45 12.88 -18.59 -10.97
N PHE A 46 12.81 -17.26 -10.95
CA PHE A 46 13.96 -16.39 -10.75
C PHE A 46 14.62 -16.62 -9.39
N THR A 47 13.85 -16.63 -8.30
CA THR A 47 14.39 -16.80 -6.95
C THR A 47 15.02 -18.19 -6.79
N ARG A 48 14.39 -19.23 -7.32
CA ARG A 48 14.97 -20.58 -7.34
C ARG A 48 16.26 -20.61 -8.14
N PHE A 49 16.31 -19.97 -9.31
CA PHE A 49 17.53 -19.85 -10.11
C PHE A 49 18.65 -19.20 -9.30
N VAL A 50 18.38 -18.10 -8.59
CA VAL A 50 19.36 -17.45 -7.71
C VAL A 50 19.87 -18.42 -6.63
N PHE A 51 18.99 -19.19 -5.97
CA PHE A 51 19.42 -20.14 -4.94
C PHE A 51 20.20 -21.33 -5.48
N VAL A 52 19.85 -21.85 -6.66
CA VAL A 52 20.57 -22.95 -7.30
C VAL A 52 21.91 -22.49 -7.87
N ALA A 53 21.98 -21.27 -8.41
CA ALA A 53 23.22 -20.66 -8.89
C ALA A 53 24.14 -20.23 -7.74
N SER A 54 23.55 -19.92 -6.58
CA SER A 54 24.28 -19.74 -5.33
C SER A 54 24.73 -21.11 -4.80
N ASN A 55 25.77 -21.15 -3.95
CA ASN A 55 26.14 -22.38 -3.27
C ASN A 55 25.05 -22.73 -2.22
N PRO A 56 24.24 -23.79 -2.41
CA PRO A 56 23.11 -24.10 -1.54
C PRO A 56 23.56 -24.47 -0.13
N GLU A 57 24.71 -25.13 0.00
CA GLU A 57 25.31 -25.51 1.28
C GLU A 57 25.74 -24.29 2.08
N TRP A 58 26.32 -23.29 1.40
CA TRP A 58 26.69 -22.03 2.04
C TRP A 58 25.46 -21.29 2.57
N VAL A 59 24.37 -21.26 1.78
CA VAL A 59 23.11 -20.63 2.18
C VAL A 59 22.48 -21.35 3.38
N ALA A 60 22.41 -22.69 3.35
CA ALA A 60 21.89 -23.49 4.45
C ALA A 60 22.69 -23.26 5.76
N ALA A 61 24.02 -23.20 5.66
CA ALA A 61 24.89 -22.95 6.81
C ALA A 61 24.70 -21.57 7.44
N HIS A 62 24.34 -20.55 6.64
CA HIS A 62 24.21 -19.17 7.12
C HIS A 62 22.77 -18.78 7.47
N LEU A 63 21.76 -19.44 6.92
CA LEU A 63 20.34 -19.12 7.17
C LEU A 63 19.96 -19.18 8.66
N MET A 64 20.55 -20.11 9.41
CA MET A 64 20.28 -20.30 10.85
C MET A 64 21.21 -19.48 11.75
N THR A 65 22.07 -18.64 11.18
CA THR A 65 22.98 -17.80 11.96
C THR A 65 22.33 -16.50 12.40
N GLY A 66 22.78 -15.95 13.52
CA GLY A 66 22.36 -14.61 13.96
C GLY A 66 22.69 -13.51 12.94
N ALA A 67 23.67 -13.73 12.06
CA ALA A 67 24.01 -12.81 10.98
C ALA A 67 22.91 -12.71 9.92
N ALA A 68 22.32 -13.84 9.49
CA ALA A 68 21.19 -13.82 8.56
C ALA A 68 19.96 -13.12 9.16
N ALA A 69 19.67 -13.36 10.45
CA ALA A 69 18.63 -12.62 11.17
C ALA A 69 18.94 -11.12 11.23
N GLY A 70 20.20 -10.74 11.45
CA GLY A 70 20.66 -9.35 11.43
C GLY A 70 20.48 -8.68 10.06
N VAL A 71 20.85 -9.37 8.97
CA VAL A 71 20.63 -8.88 7.59
C VAL A 71 19.13 -8.70 7.32
N LEU A 72 18.30 -9.67 7.68
CA LEU A 72 16.85 -9.55 7.54
C LEU A 72 16.31 -8.35 8.34
N ALA A 73 16.75 -8.17 9.59
CA ALA A 73 16.35 -7.04 10.41
C ALA A 73 16.74 -5.69 9.78
N VAL A 74 17.94 -5.58 9.21
CA VAL A 74 18.38 -4.37 8.48
C VAL A 74 17.51 -4.13 7.24
N LEU A 75 17.22 -5.17 6.44
CA LEU A 75 16.35 -5.05 5.27
C LEU A 75 14.94 -4.60 5.66
N VAL A 76 14.37 -5.18 6.71
CA VAL A 76 13.06 -4.79 7.25
C VAL A 76 13.09 -3.36 7.77
N ALA A 77 14.15 -2.93 8.46
CA ALA A 77 14.30 -1.55 8.94
C ALA A 77 14.41 -0.54 7.80
N LEU A 78 15.16 -0.87 6.74
CA LEU A 78 15.26 -0.04 5.53
C LEU A 78 13.91 0.05 4.80
N ALA A 79 13.22 -1.08 4.65
CA ALA A 79 11.87 -1.13 4.07
C ALA A 79 10.88 -0.30 4.91
N ALA A 80 10.90 -0.43 6.23
CA ALA A 80 10.07 0.36 7.13
C ALA A 80 10.37 1.86 7.03
N GLY A 81 11.65 2.25 6.96
CA GLY A 81 12.05 3.65 6.77
C GLY A 81 11.59 4.22 5.42
N PHE A 82 11.71 3.43 4.35
CA PHE A 82 11.21 3.78 3.03
C PHE A 82 9.68 3.94 3.03
N VAL A 83 8.96 2.95 3.56
CA VAL A 83 7.49 2.95 3.66
C VAL A 83 7.02 4.13 4.49
N TRP A 84 7.61 4.38 5.66
CA TRP A 84 7.28 5.52 6.51
C TRP A 84 7.42 6.86 5.75
N ARG A 85 8.50 7.02 4.97
CA ARG A 85 8.74 8.22 4.17
C ARG A 85 7.77 8.33 2.98
N ALA A 86 7.47 7.23 2.31
CA ALA A 86 6.52 7.19 1.21
C ALA A 86 5.09 7.49 1.68
N SER A 87 4.67 6.93 2.82
CA SER A 87 3.33 7.12 3.38
C SER A 87 3.08 8.54 3.89
N ARG A 88 4.13 9.29 4.27
CA ARG A 88 4.01 10.73 4.51
C ARG A 88 3.53 11.52 3.30
N GLN A 89 3.86 11.05 2.09
CA GLN A 89 3.54 11.77 0.85
C GLN A 89 2.27 11.22 0.20
N ARG A 90 2.11 9.90 0.16
CA ARG A 90 1.04 9.24 -0.61
C ARG A 90 -0.12 8.72 0.23
N GLY A 91 0.05 8.62 1.55
CA GLY A 91 -0.92 7.99 2.43
C GLY A 91 -0.92 6.47 2.30
N ALA A 92 -1.06 5.76 3.42
CA ALA A 92 -1.23 4.31 3.44
C ALA A 92 -2.72 3.92 3.39
N VAL A 93 -3.55 4.77 4.00
CA VAL A 93 -5.00 4.65 4.01
C VAL A 93 -5.56 5.83 3.27
N VAL A 94 -6.04 5.57 2.05
CA VAL A 94 -6.56 6.60 1.15
C VAL A 94 -7.95 6.15 0.67
N PRO A 95 -9.02 6.61 1.34
CA PRO A 95 -10.36 6.44 0.80
C PRO A 95 -10.52 7.20 -0.52
N PRO A 96 -11.42 6.78 -1.42
CA PRO A 96 -11.75 7.50 -2.64
C PRO A 96 -12.21 8.94 -2.35
N VAL A 97 -11.95 9.87 -3.28
CA VAL A 97 -12.28 11.31 -3.10
C VAL A 97 -13.77 11.52 -2.78
N ALA A 98 -14.66 10.78 -3.45
CA ALA A 98 -16.10 10.86 -3.18
C ALA A 98 -16.44 10.47 -1.72
N TRP A 99 -15.74 9.46 -1.17
CA TRP A 99 -15.92 9.04 0.21
C TRP A 99 -15.37 10.07 1.20
N THR A 100 -14.21 10.66 0.91
CA THR A 100 -13.63 11.71 1.76
C THR A 100 -14.54 12.93 1.83
N ASP A 101 -15.10 13.36 0.70
CA ASP A 101 -15.90 14.58 0.62
C ASP A 101 -17.28 14.39 1.27
N GLN A 102 -17.91 13.22 1.12
CA GLN A 102 -19.26 12.95 1.64
C GLN A 102 -19.27 12.48 3.10
N VAL A 103 -18.33 11.61 3.49
CA VAL A 103 -18.39 10.93 4.79
C VAL A 103 -17.52 11.62 5.84
N LEU A 104 -16.30 12.07 5.48
CA LEU A 104 -15.41 12.72 6.46
C LEU A 104 -15.80 14.17 6.78
N GLY A 105 -16.67 14.77 5.96
CA GLY A 105 -17.31 16.05 6.26
C GLY A 105 -18.48 15.94 7.25
N SER A 106 -18.95 14.74 7.57
CA SER A 106 -20.06 14.51 8.50
C SER A 106 -19.61 14.48 9.97
N SER A 107 -20.57 14.40 10.90
CA SER A 107 -20.33 14.29 12.35
C SER A 107 -19.84 12.91 12.82
N ILE A 108 -19.63 11.96 11.90
CA ILE A 108 -19.21 10.59 12.21
C ILE A 108 -17.76 10.57 12.71
N ASP A 109 -17.46 9.75 13.74
CA ASP A 109 -16.09 9.56 14.21
C ASP A 109 -15.19 9.04 13.08
N ARG A 110 -14.14 9.79 12.78
CA ARG A 110 -13.16 9.48 11.72
C ARG A 110 -12.53 8.11 11.90
N ALA A 111 -12.33 7.67 13.15
CA ALA A 111 -11.81 6.33 13.42
C ALA A 111 -12.70 5.25 12.78
N VAL A 112 -14.02 5.43 12.82
CA VAL A 112 -14.99 4.48 12.27
C VAL A 112 -15.06 4.62 10.75
N ALA A 113 -15.13 5.85 10.24
CA ALA A 113 -15.25 6.12 8.80
C ALA A 113 -14.05 5.61 7.97
N VAL A 114 -12.85 5.62 8.54
CA VAL A 114 -11.61 5.22 7.86
C VAL A 114 -11.20 3.77 8.18
N ARG A 115 -11.82 3.13 9.19
CA ARG A 115 -11.50 1.76 9.61
C ARG A 115 -11.55 0.70 8.51
N PRO A 116 -12.56 0.68 7.62
CA PRO A 116 -12.63 -0.33 6.56
C PRO A 116 -11.43 -0.21 5.61
N TRP A 117 -11.04 1.01 5.27
CA TRP A 117 -9.89 1.29 4.39
C TRP A 117 -8.57 0.88 5.05
N TRP A 118 -8.42 1.11 6.35
CA TRP A 118 -7.27 0.60 7.10
C TRP A 118 -7.21 -0.92 7.07
N HIS A 119 -8.34 -1.60 7.29
CA HIS A 119 -8.39 -3.06 7.25
C HIS A 119 -8.06 -3.61 5.87
N LEU A 120 -8.48 -2.94 4.79
CA LEU A 120 -8.09 -3.30 3.43
C LEU A 120 -6.58 -3.16 3.21
N THR A 121 -5.97 -2.05 3.63
CA THR A 121 -4.52 -1.86 3.56
C THR A 121 -3.77 -2.93 4.37
N LEU A 122 -4.23 -3.20 5.60
CA LEU A 122 -3.62 -4.20 6.47
C LEU A 122 -3.76 -5.61 5.89
N ALA A 123 -4.94 -5.99 5.41
CA ALA A 123 -5.17 -7.29 4.80
C ALA A 123 -4.37 -7.47 3.50
N GLY A 124 -4.31 -6.44 2.65
CA GLY A 124 -3.55 -6.46 1.39
C GLY A 124 -2.06 -6.62 1.62
N THR A 125 -1.48 -5.82 2.53
CA THR A 125 -0.05 -5.89 2.84
C THR A 125 0.35 -7.16 3.58
N THR A 126 -0.48 -7.64 4.51
CA THR A 126 -0.26 -8.91 5.23
C THR A 126 -0.33 -10.09 4.27
N THR A 127 -1.36 -10.14 3.41
CA THR A 127 -1.49 -11.19 2.40
C THR A 127 -0.35 -11.14 1.39
N GLY A 128 -0.01 -9.95 0.89
CA GLY A 128 1.11 -9.77 -0.05
C GLY A 128 2.45 -10.20 0.55
N GLY A 129 2.73 -9.80 1.79
CA GLY A 129 3.92 -10.24 2.53
C GLY A 129 3.95 -11.76 2.74
N GLY A 130 2.80 -12.36 3.08
CA GLY A 130 2.67 -13.81 3.23
C GLY A 130 2.91 -14.57 1.93
N LEU A 131 2.34 -14.12 0.82
CA LEU A 131 2.57 -14.71 -0.50
C LEU A 131 4.04 -14.62 -0.93
N LEU A 132 4.69 -13.48 -0.70
CA LEU A 132 6.14 -13.33 -0.93
C LEU A 132 6.95 -14.27 -0.04
N GLY A 133 6.58 -14.40 1.23
CA GLY A 133 7.20 -15.35 2.16
C GLY A 133 7.09 -16.80 1.68
N VAL A 134 5.88 -17.23 1.31
CA VAL A 134 5.63 -18.56 0.74
C VAL A 134 6.43 -18.78 -0.53
N MET A 135 6.50 -17.79 -1.43
CA MET A 135 7.29 -17.86 -2.66
C MET A 135 8.78 -18.09 -2.34
N LEU A 136 9.36 -17.29 -1.45
CA LEU A 136 10.78 -17.41 -1.06
C LEU A 136 11.05 -18.74 -0.34
N GLY A 137 10.21 -19.11 0.62
CA GLY A 137 10.34 -20.38 1.36
C GLY A 137 10.15 -21.61 0.47
N GLY A 138 9.23 -21.53 -0.49
CA GLY A 138 9.05 -22.54 -1.53
C GLY A 138 10.27 -22.67 -2.43
N SER A 139 10.90 -21.56 -2.82
CA SER A 139 12.14 -21.59 -3.61
C SER A 139 13.31 -22.22 -2.84
N LEU A 140 13.43 -21.97 -1.54
CA LEU A 140 14.42 -22.61 -0.67
C LEU A 140 14.18 -24.13 -0.52
N TRP A 141 12.93 -24.53 -0.35
CA TRP A 141 12.56 -25.95 -0.32
C TRP A 141 12.83 -26.64 -1.67
N ALA A 142 12.44 -26.02 -2.78
CA ALA A 142 12.63 -26.57 -4.13
C ALA A 142 14.10 -26.58 -4.61
N SER A 143 14.99 -25.87 -3.91
CA SER A 143 16.45 -25.92 -4.11
C SER A 143 17.15 -26.87 -3.13
N GLN A 144 16.40 -27.64 -2.34
CA GLN A 144 16.92 -28.58 -1.33
C GLN A 144 17.78 -27.91 -0.25
N VAL A 145 17.64 -26.59 -0.05
CA VAL A 145 18.36 -25.83 0.99
C VAL A 145 17.71 -26.04 2.36
N THR A 146 16.39 -26.16 2.40
CA THR A 146 15.60 -26.26 3.65
C THR A 146 14.54 -27.35 3.57
N GLY A 147 14.03 -27.79 4.73
CA GLY A 147 12.91 -28.72 4.82
C GLY A 147 11.54 -28.13 4.42
N PRO A 148 10.50 -28.98 4.33
CA PRO A 148 9.15 -28.58 3.88
C PRO A 148 8.47 -27.55 4.80
N LEU A 149 8.88 -27.48 6.08
CA LEU A 149 8.38 -26.49 7.03
C LEU A 149 8.80 -25.05 6.69
N ALA A 150 9.80 -24.85 5.82
CA ALA A 150 10.23 -23.52 5.40
C ALA A 150 9.11 -22.73 4.70
N LEU A 151 8.22 -23.42 3.98
CA LEU A 151 7.11 -22.80 3.25
C LEU A 151 6.09 -22.14 4.20
N PRO A 152 5.46 -22.86 5.17
CA PRO A 152 4.54 -22.23 6.11
C PRO A 152 5.23 -21.23 7.04
N VAL A 153 6.46 -21.49 7.49
CA VAL A 153 7.20 -20.57 8.36
C VAL A 153 7.50 -19.26 7.64
N ALA A 154 8.04 -19.31 6.42
CA ALA A 154 8.33 -18.12 5.63
C ALA A 154 7.05 -17.34 5.30
N GLY A 155 5.94 -18.03 5.04
CA GLY A 155 4.63 -17.41 4.86
C GLY A 155 4.17 -16.62 6.09
N VAL A 156 4.26 -17.22 7.29
CA VAL A 156 3.91 -16.53 8.55
C VAL A 156 4.82 -15.34 8.79
N VAL A 157 6.14 -15.51 8.66
CA VAL A 157 7.13 -14.43 8.86
C VAL A 157 6.90 -13.29 7.86
N GLY A 158 6.69 -13.62 6.58
CA GLY A 158 6.40 -12.64 5.54
C GLY A 158 5.11 -11.87 5.81
N GLY A 159 4.06 -12.54 6.29
CA GLY A 159 2.81 -11.91 6.72
C GLY A 159 3.00 -10.96 7.89
N LEU A 160 3.76 -11.36 8.91
CA LEU A 160 4.10 -10.50 10.05
C LEU A 160 4.90 -9.26 9.63
N ILE A 161 5.86 -9.42 8.72
CA ILE A 161 6.60 -8.29 8.13
C ILE A 161 5.64 -7.37 7.37
N GLY A 162 4.73 -7.92 6.56
CA GLY A 162 3.71 -7.14 5.83
C GLY A 162 2.82 -6.32 6.78
N ALA A 163 2.34 -6.95 7.86
CA ALA A 163 1.55 -6.29 8.88
C ALA A 163 2.34 -5.17 9.60
N LEU A 164 3.61 -5.42 9.94
CA LEU A 164 4.51 -4.41 10.50
C LEU A 164 4.65 -3.21 9.56
N LEU A 165 4.92 -3.48 8.27
CA LEU A 165 5.05 -2.42 7.27
C LEU A 165 3.77 -1.60 7.13
N ALA A 166 2.58 -2.22 7.13
CA ALA A 166 1.32 -1.47 7.16
C ALA A 166 1.20 -0.53 8.38
N HIS A 167 1.58 -0.98 9.58
CA HIS A 167 1.55 -0.13 10.77
C HIS A 167 2.56 1.02 10.67
N THR A 168 3.77 0.75 10.16
CA THR A 168 4.76 1.81 9.92
C THR A 168 4.29 2.82 8.88
N ALA A 169 3.55 2.36 7.87
CA ALA A 169 2.93 3.20 6.85
C ALA A 169 1.90 4.15 7.46
N LEU A 170 1.03 3.63 8.34
CA LEU A 170 0.04 4.43 9.06
C LEU A 170 0.70 5.48 9.98
N TRP A 171 1.72 5.10 10.75
CA TRP A 171 2.45 6.05 11.59
C TRP A 171 3.18 7.10 10.76
N GLY A 172 3.73 6.70 9.62
CA GLY A 172 4.29 7.59 8.61
C GLY A 172 3.28 8.62 8.12
N GLN A 173 2.09 8.18 7.72
CA GLN A 173 1.01 9.05 7.25
C GLN A 173 0.59 10.08 8.31
N VAL A 174 0.52 9.70 9.59
CA VAL A 174 0.20 10.60 10.71
C VAL A 174 1.41 11.45 11.14
N GLY A 175 2.59 11.20 10.57
CA GLY A 175 3.82 11.92 10.85
C GLY A 175 4.43 11.60 12.22
N ARG A 176 4.01 10.51 12.88
CA ARG A 176 4.52 10.08 14.19
C ARG A 176 5.56 8.97 14.01
N ALA A 177 6.65 9.06 14.78
CA ALA A 177 7.68 8.03 14.81
C ALA A 177 7.41 6.94 15.87
N VAL A 178 6.50 7.23 16.81
CA VAL A 178 6.19 6.34 17.95
C VAL A 178 4.90 5.57 17.66
N PRO A 179 4.86 4.26 17.99
CA PRO A 179 3.65 3.48 17.86
C PRO A 179 2.53 4.07 18.72
N ILE A 180 1.40 4.37 18.06
CA ILE A 180 0.17 4.80 18.71
C ILE A 180 -0.95 3.83 18.37
N ARG A 181 -1.97 3.77 19.23
CA ARG A 181 -3.17 2.95 18.97
C ARG A 181 -3.76 3.32 17.62
N THR A 182 -4.12 2.32 16.83
CA THR A 182 -4.67 2.50 15.47
C THR A 182 -5.84 3.46 15.45
N ALA A 183 -6.79 3.35 16.39
CA ALA A 183 -7.92 4.27 16.47
C ALA A 183 -7.50 5.74 16.70
N ALA A 184 -6.46 5.98 17.50
CA ALA A 184 -5.93 7.33 17.72
C ALA A 184 -5.21 7.85 16.46
N ALA A 185 -4.45 7.00 15.76
CA ALA A 185 -3.82 7.34 14.49
C ALA A 185 -4.85 7.77 13.44
N LEU A 186 -5.94 7.01 13.30
CA LEU A 186 -7.00 7.29 12.34
C LEU A 186 -7.73 8.62 12.64
N ARG A 187 -7.91 8.99 13.91
CA ARG A 187 -8.49 10.29 14.28
C ARG A 187 -7.59 11.48 13.96
N LEU A 188 -6.27 11.26 13.97
CA LEU A 188 -5.28 12.30 13.68
C LEU A 188 -5.10 12.57 12.18
N LEU A 189 -5.68 11.74 11.30
CA LEU A 189 -5.67 11.97 9.87
C LEU A 189 -6.43 13.26 9.53
N ARG A 190 -5.76 14.14 8.78
CA ARG A 190 -6.32 15.43 8.35
C ARG A 190 -7.06 15.25 7.04
N VAL A 191 -8.28 15.76 6.97
CA VAL A 191 -9.16 15.64 5.80
C VAL A 191 -8.51 16.25 4.55
N GLU A 192 -7.86 17.41 4.69
CA GLU A 192 -7.15 18.08 3.59
C GLU A 192 -6.01 17.22 3.02
N GLU A 193 -5.27 16.53 3.89
CA GLU A 193 -4.17 15.65 3.49
C GLU A 193 -4.71 14.38 2.81
N LEU A 194 -5.79 13.80 3.34
CA LEU A 194 -6.47 12.66 2.71
C LEU A 194 -7.03 13.00 1.34
N ARG A 195 -7.65 14.17 1.19
CA ARG A 195 -8.21 14.62 -0.09
C ARG A 195 -7.12 14.84 -1.14
N THR A 196 -6.00 15.44 -0.74
CA THR A 196 -4.84 15.62 -1.61
C THR A 196 -4.23 14.27 -2.01
N GLN A 197 -4.12 13.34 -1.06
CA GLN A 197 -3.60 11.98 -1.30
C GLN A 197 -4.51 11.18 -2.23
N ALA A 198 -5.83 11.26 -2.04
CA ALA A 198 -6.82 10.60 -2.88
C ALA A 198 -6.83 11.14 -4.31
N ALA A 199 -6.85 12.46 -4.49
CA ALA A 199 -6.80 13.09 -5.80
C ALA A 199 -5.51 12.72 -6.56
N THR A 200 -4.37 12.69 -5.87
CA THR A 200 -3.09 12.28 -6.46
C THR A 200 -3.10 10.79 -6.86
N GLY A 201 -3.75 9.93 -6.07
CA GLY A 201 -3.90 8.51 -6.39
C GLY A 201 -4.77 8.28 -7.62
N ASP A 202 -5.91 8.96 -7.70
CA ASP A 202 -6.86 8.83 -8.81
C ASP A 202 -6.26 9.32 -10.12
N HIS A 203 -5.54 10.44 -10.10
CA HIS A 203 -4.85 10.93 -11.29
C HIS A 203 -3.73 10.01 -11.76
N PHE A 204 -2.95 9.40 -10.84
CA PHE A 204 -1.87 8.49 -11.21
C PHE A 204 -2.44 7.23 -11.88
N ILE A 205 -3.54 6.70 -11.35
CA ILE A 205 -4.26 5.58 -11.95
C ILE A 205 -4.85 6.00 -13.31
N GLY A 206 -5.43 7.20 -13.41
CA GLY A 206 -5.94 7.75 -14.66
C GLY A 206 -4.85 7.89 -15.73
N ALA A 207 -3.68 8.40 -15.37
CA ALA A 207 -2.52 8.53 -16.25
C ALA A 207 -2.00 7.16 -16.72
N LEU A 208 -1.95 6.17 -15.82
CA LEU A 208 -1.60 4.78 -16.17
C LEU A 208 -2.60 4.18 -17.16
N LEU A 209 -3.91 4.33 -16.93
CA LEU A 209 -4.94 3.82 -17.82
C LEU A 209 -4.94 4.53 -19.18
N ALA A 210 -4.56 5.81 -19.21
CA ALA A 210 -4.39 6.58 -20.43
C ALA A 210 -3.08 6.29 -21.18
N GLY A 211 -2.17 5.51 -20.59
CA GLY A 211 -0.83 5.27 -21.14
C GLY A 211 0.09 6.49 -21.10
N ASP A 212 -0.29 7.56 -20.39
CA ASP A 212 0.51 8.77 -20.24
C ASP A 212 1.49 8.62 -19.08
N VAL A 213 2.57 7.91 -19.37
CA VAL A 213 3.69 7.69 -18.43
C VAL A 213 4.34 9.00 -17.99
N ARG A 214 4.26 10.08 -18.78
CA ARG A 214 4.86 11.37 -18.47
C ARG A 214 4.04 12.13 -17.43
N ALA A 215 2.72 12.13 -17.58
CA ALA A 215 1.81 12.66 -16.56
C ALA A 215 1.99 11.90 -15.24
N GLY A 216 2.04 10.56 -15.29
CA GLY A 216 2.29 9.74 -14.11
C GLY A 216 3.65 10.03 -13.43
N GLN A 217 4.71 10.26 -14.20
CA GLN A 217 6.02 10.64 -13.66
C GLN A 217 6.00 12.01 -12.96
N LEU A 218 5.24 12.98 -13.49
CA LEU A 218 5.10 14.30 -12.90
C LEU A 218 4.35 14.26 -11.56
N GLU A 219 3.42 13.34 -11.39
CA GLU A 219 2.71 13.13 -10.11
C GLU A 219 3.53 12.35 -9.09
N VAL A 220 4.43 11.48 -9.56
CA VAL A 220 5.40 10.77 -8.72
C VAL A 220 6.48 11.70 -8.18
N ALA A 221 6.81 12.77 -8.91
CA ALA A 221 7.83 13.72 -8.53
C ALA A 221 7.40 14.50 -7.25
N PRO A 222 8.25 14.55 -6.20
CA PRO A 222 7.92 15.28 -4.99
C PRO A 222 7.69 16.76 -5.36
N PRO A 223 6.62 17.41 -4.85
CA PRO A 223 6.37 18.81 -5.16
C PRO A 223 7.61 19.62 -4.76
N ILE A 224 8.19 20.35 -5.71
CA ILE A 224 9.41 21.13 -5.50
C ILE A 224 9.09 22.26 -4.51
N ARG A 225 9.27 21.97 -3.21
CA ARG A 225 9.08 22.95 -2.12
C ARG A 225 10.32 23.79 -1.87
N ARG A 226 11.47 23.41 -2.44
CA ARG A 226 12.70 24.23 -2.44
C ARG A 226 12.39 25.49 -3.25
N ARG A 227 12.21 26.64 -2.58
CA ARG A 227 11.93 27.99 -3.12
C ARG A 227 10.48 28.51 -3.00
N ARG A 228 9.61 27.93 -2.17
CA ARG A 228 8.29 28.57 -1.87
C ARG A 228 8.42 29.94 -1.15
N SER A 229 9.58 30.21 -0.53
CA SER A 229 9.91 31.52 0.07
C SER A 229 10.43 32.55 -0.94
N TRP A 230 10.71 32.13 -2.18
CA TRP A 230 11.17 33.05 -3.22
C TRP A 230 9.93 33.65 -3.85
N ARG A 231 9.53 34.82 -3.35
CA ARG A 231 8.55 35.66 -4.05
C ARG A 231 9.12 35.95 -5.43
N LEU A 232 8.45 35.46 -6.47
CA LEU A 232 8.68 35.91 -7.83
C LEU A 232 8.43 37.41 -7.84
N ARG A 233 9.52 38.19 -7.86
CA ARG A 233 9.42 39.62 -8.10
C ARG A 233 9.03 39.78 -9.57
N PRO A 234 8.03 40.61 -9.90
CA PRO A 234 7.69 40.88 -11.29
C PRO A 234 8.96 41.29 -12.03
N GLY A 235 9.36 40.51 -13.03
CA GLY A 235 10.44 40.87 -13.92
C GLY A 235 10.05 42.15 -14.65
N ARG A 236 10.95 43.14 -14.66
CA ARG A 236 10.80 44.30 -15.55
C ARG A 236 10.81 43.79 -17.00
N PRO A 237 9.99 44.39 -17.89
CA PRO A 237 10.02 44.03 -19.30
C PRO A 237 11.44 44.19 -19.82
N VAL A 238 11.97 43.13 -20.43
CA VAL A 238 13.20 43.20 -21.20
C VAL A 238 12.85 44.00 -22.45
N ALA A 239 13.23 45.27 -22.46
CA ALA A 239 13.18 46.08 -23.67
C ALA A 239 14.09 45.39 -24.69
N GLY A 240 13.52 45.04 -25.84
CA GLY A 240 14.20 44.36 -26.92
C GLY A 240 15.41 45.15 -27.42
N ILE A 241 16.40 44.39 -27.86
CA ILE A 241 17.41 44.82 -28.83
C ILE A 241 17.10 44.06 -30.12
#